data_AF-B4JRC0-F1
#
_entry.id   AF-B4JRC0-F1
#
_cell.length_a   1.000
_cell.length_b   1.000
_cell.length_c   1.000
_cell.angle_alpha   90.00
_cell.angle_beta   90.00
_cell.angle_gamma   90.00
#
_symmetry.space_group_name_H-M   'P 1'
#
loop_
_entity.id
_entity.type
_entity.pdbx_description
1 polymer ?
#
loop_
_entity_poly.entity_id
_entity_poly.type
_entity_poly.pdbx_seq_one_letter_code
_entity_poly.pdbx_strand_id
1 'polypeptide(L)'
;MSPRRHAMKAKPLLNRDELLQSIVRDRALLNAYFLDIAKKESQSTVPKGSASILTPKSASAVQQRDSYDLFFESACISIKSLPPKLAAEAKNRISHVITEFELRAISEHEAQQAMGKQELVKAIRVSNEPVMDPSTGIVYEFQACS
;
A
#
# COMPACT_ATOMS: atom_id res chain seq x y z
N MET A 1 -33.07 -29.80 2.07
CA MET A 1 -32.10 -29.21 3.02
C MET A 1 -32.12 -27.70 2.83
N SER A 2 -32.85 -26.95 3.66
CA SER A 2 -32.98 -25.50 3.50
C SER A 2 -31.83 -24.76 4.20
N PRO A 3 -31.22 -23.73 3.59
CA PRO A 3 -30.14 -22.98 4.21
C PRO A 3 -30.68 -22.14 5.38
N ARG A 4 -30.16 -22.41 6.58
CA ARG A 4 -30.43 -21.67 7.82
C ARG A 4 -29.78 -20.29 7.70
N ARG A 5 -30.53 -19.29 7.26
CA ARG A 5 -30.08 -17.90 7.29
C ARG A 5 -29.91 -17.49 8.76
N HIS A 6 -28.68 -17.30 9.21
CA HIS A 6 -28.43 -16.64 10.48
C HIS A 6 -28.87 -15.20 10.35
N ALA A 7 -30.07 -14.89 10.85
CA ALA A 7 -30.53 -13.53 10.99
C ALA A 7 -29.55 -12.80 11.93
N MET A 8 -28.78 -11.86 11.39
CA MET A 8 -28.00 -10.93 12.18
C MET A 8 -29.00 -10.11 13.00
N LYS A 9 -29.09 -10.39 14.30
CA LYS A 9 -29.87 -9.54 15.20
C LYS A 9 -29.22 -8.16 15.18
N ALA A 10 -29.92 -7.18 14.62
CA ALA A 10 -29.49 -5.80 14.71
C ALA A 10 -29.32 -5.46 16.19
N LYS A 11 -28.10 -5.03 16.57
CA LYS A 11 -27.84 -4.56 17.93
C LYS A 11 -28.74 -3.33 18.17
N PRO A 12 -29.32 -3.16 19.37
CA PRO A 12 -30.06 -1.95 19.71
C PRO A 12 -29.23 -0.71 19.41
N LEU A 13 -29.87 0.40 19.06
CA LEU A 13 -29.19 1.69 18.88
C LEU A 13 -28.58 2.08 20.24
N LEU A 14 -27.28 1.80 20.40
CA LEU A 14 -26.52 2.16 21.60
C LEU A 14 -26.29 3.67 21.61
N ASN A 15 -26.35 4.27 22.79
CA ASN A 15 -25.91 5.65 22.98
C ASN A 15 -24.44 5.77 22.55
N ARG A 16 -24.02 6.95 22.07
CA ARG A 16 -22.66 7.17 21.55
C ARG A 16 -21.56 6.67 22.51
N ASP A 17 -21.71 6.93 23.80
CA ASP A 17 -20.71 6.57 24.80
C ASP A 17 -20.65 5.06 25.04
N GLU A 18 -21.81 4.39 25.05
CA GLU A 18 -21.89 2.92 25.13
C GLU A 18 -21.27 2.26 23.89
N LEU A 19 -21.50 2.85 22.71
CA LEU A 19 -20.90 2.38 21.46
C LEU A 19 -19.37 2.50 21.52
N LEU A 20 -18.83 3.64 21.94
CA LEU A 20 -17.39 3.84 22.08
C LEU A 20 -16.79 2.85 23.08
N GLN A 21 -17.44 2.65 24.23
CA GLN A 21 -17.00 1.65 25.21
C GLN A 21 -17.05 0.23 24.64
N SER A 22 -18.05 -0.10 23.82
CA SER A 22 -18.12 -1.40 23.15
C SER A 22 -16.99 -1.60 22.15
N ILE A 23 -16.66 -0.58 21.35
CA ILE A 23 -15.57 -0.64 20.36
C ILE A 23 -14.22 -0.85 21.07
N VAL A 24 -13.98 -0.13 22.17
CA VAL A 24 -12.74 -0.28 22.95
C VAL A 24 -12.64 -1.70 23.53
N ARG A 25 -13.72 -2.25 24.10
CA ARG A 25 -13.75 -3.62 24.61
C ARG A 25 -13.53 -4.66 23.52
N ASP A 26 -14.24 -4.52 22.39
CA ASP A 26 -14.15 -5.46 21.27
C ASP A 26 -12.72 -5.47 20.69
N ARG A 27 -12.09 -4.29 20.56
CA ARG A 27 -10.68 -4.18 20.14
C ARG A 27 -9.73 -4.87 21.11
N ALA A 28 -9.93 -4.72 22.41
CA ALA A 28 -9.10 -5.38 23.42
C ALA A 28 -9.25 -6.92 23.36
N LEU A 29 -10.48 -7.42 23.18
CA LEU A 29 -10.76 -8.85 23.02
C LEU A 29 -10.10 -9.43 21.76
N LEU A 30 -10.24 -8.74 20.62
CA LEU A 30 -9.60 -9.12 19.36
C LEU A 30 -8.08 -9.18 19.50
N ASN A 31 -7.48 -8.17 20.12
CA ASN A 31 -6.03 -8.16 20.35
C ASN A 31 -5.58 -9.34 21.23
N ALA A 32 -6.29 -9.63 22.32
CA ALA A 32 -5.98 -10.77 23.19
C ALA A 32 -6.09 -12.12 22.44
N TYR A 33 -7.12 -12.27 21.60
CA TYR A 33 -7.31 -13.45 20.78
C TYR A 33 -6.17 -13.66 19.78
N PHE A 34 -5.74 -12.61 19.07
CA PHE A 34 -4.62 -12.73 18.12
C PHE A 34 -3.29 -13.02 18.83
N LEU A 35 -3.07 -12.49 20.04
CA LEU A 35 -1.90 -12.84 20.85
C LEU A 35 -1.91 -14.32 21.26
N ASP A 36 -3.07 -14.88 21.59
CA ASP A 36 -3.21 -16.31 21.93
C ASP A 36 -2.96 -17.22 20.72
N ILE A 37 -3.42 -16.84 19.53
CA ILE A 37 -3.10 -17.56 18.29
C ILE A 37 -1.59 -17.57 18.04
N ALA A 38 -0.94 -16.41 18.12
CA ALA A 38 0.50 -16.30 17.90
C ALA A 38 1.30 -17.15 18.91
N LYS A 39 0.85 -17.19 20.17
CA LYS A 39 1.43 -18.05 21.21
C LYS A 39 1.25 -19.54 20.91
N LYS A 40 0.07 -19.96 20.43
CA LYS A 40 -0.21 -21.37 20.08
C LYS A 40 0.61 -21.85 18.89
N GLU A 41 0.81 -21.00 17.88
CA GLU A 41 1.70 -21.32 16.76
C GLU A 41 3.16 -21.50 17.19
N SER A 42 3.58 -20.85 18.28
CA SER A 42 4.94 -20.94 18.81
C SER A 42 5.18 -22.20 19.66
N GLN A 43 4.14 -23.00 19.97
CA GLN A 43 4.23 -24.14 20.89
C GLN A 43 3.90 -25.50 20.25
N SER A 44 3.59 -25.55 18.94
CA SER A 44 3.33 -26.80 18.22
C SER A 44 4.53 -27.24 17.39
N THR A 45 5.33 -28.16 17.92
CA THR A 45 6.40 -28.87 17.22
C THR A 45 6.01 -30.34 16.94
N VAL A 46 5.76 -30.65 15.65
CA VAL A 46 5.88 -31.92 14.83
C VAL A 46 4.95 -33.17 15.03
N PRO A 47 4.78 -34.10 14.02
CA PRO A 47 4.84 -34.03 12.53
C PRO A 47 3.79 -34.87 11.70
N LYS A 48 3.73 -34.60 10.37
CA LYS A 48 3.49 -35.46 9.16
C LYS A 48 2.10 -36.07 8.80
N GLY A 49 1.63 -35.71 7.57
CA GLY A 49 0.67 -36.46 6.74
C GLY A 49 0.57 -35.89 5.31
N SER A 50 0.99 -36.68 4.31
CA SER A 50 1.17 -36.45 2.85
C SER A 50 0.07 -35.67 2.10
N ALA A 51 0.36 -34.80 1.13
CA ALA A 51 0.91 -35.17 -0.18
C ALA A 51 1.80 -34.09 -0.83
N SER A 52 2.87 -34.58 -1.46
CA SER A 52 3.90 -33.85 -2.19
C SER A 52 3.51 -33.60 -3.64
N ILE A 53 3.50 -32.34 -4.10
CA ILE A 53 3.89 -31.97 -5.47
C ILE A 53 4.76 -30.70 -5.41
N LEU A 54 6.08 -30.93 -5.51
CA LEU A 54 7.14 -30.07 -6.06
C LEU A 54 7.35 -28.64 -5.48
N THR A 55 8.21 -28.62 -4.45
CA THR A 55 9.20 -27.60 -4.03
C THR A 55 8.84 -26.10 -3.93
N PRO A 56 9.05 -25.54 -2.72
CA PRO A 56 9.70 -24.23 -2.60
C PRO A 56 10.93 -24.32 -1.68
N LYS A 57 12.08 -23.90 -2.20
CA LYS A 57 13.25 -23.56 -1.38
C LYS A 57 13.02 -22.17 -0.76
N SER A 58 12.27 -22.15 0.35
CA SER A 58 12.39 -21.20 1.48
C SER A 58 11.20 -21.41 2.43
N ALA A 59 11.19 -22.54 3.13
CA ALA A 59 10.45 -22.66 4.37
C ALA A 59 11.19 -21.86 5.45
N SER A 60 11.07 -20.53 5.40
CA SER A 60 11.42 -19.66 6.51
C SER A 60 10.42 -18.51 6.53
N ALA A 61 9.68 -18.45 7.63
CA ALA A 61 8.69 -17.47 8.00
C ALA A 61 7.31 -17.61 7.35
N VAL A 62 6.35 -18.01 8.18
CA VAL A 62 4.99 -17.47 8.16
C VAL A 62 5.08 -15.96 8.51
N GLN A 63 5.86 -15.21 7.75
CA GLN A 63 5.76 -13.76 7.70
C GLN A 63 4.41 -13.49 7.04
N GLN A 64 3.61 -12.60 7.62
CA GLN A 64 2.40 -12.08 6.96
C GLN A 64 2.78 -11.66 5.55
N ARG A 65 2.54 -12.52 4.56
CA ARG A 65 2.82 -12.19 3.17
C ARG A 65 1.89 -11.07 2.79
N ASP A 66 2.47 -10.00 2.26
CA ASP A 66 1.66 -8.91 1.73
C ASP A 66 0.78 -9.47 0.59
N SER A 67 -0.38 -8.87 0.41
CA SER A 67 -1.26 -9.08 -0.74
C SER A 67 -0.51 -9.03 -2.08
N TYR A 68 0.53 -8.19 -2.19
CA TYR A 68 1.39 -8.12 -3.36
C TYR A 68 2.21 -9.40 -3.56
N ASP A 69 2.86 -9.90 -2.50
CA ASP A 69 3.65 -11.13 -2.58
C ASP A 69 2.79 -12.33 -2.96
N LEU A 70 1.59 -12.43 -2.37
CA LEU A 70 0.61 -13.47 -2.69
C LEU A 70 0.15 -13.39 -4.15
N PHE A 71 -0.06 -12.18 -4.67
CA PHE A 71 -0.41 -11.98 -6.07
C PHE A 71 0.73 -12.48 -6.98
N PHE A 72 1.97 -12.04 -6.76
CA PHE A 72 3.08 -12.44 -7.61
C PHE A 72 3.39 -13.93 -7.53
N GLU A 73 3.23 -14.56 -6.36
CA GLU A 73 3.33 -16.00 -6.19
C GLU A 73 2.26 -16.73 -7.02
N SER A 74 0.99 -16.32 -6.88
CA SER A 74 -0.13 -16.91 -7.62
C SER A 74 0.00 -16.71 -9.15
N ALA A 75 0.47 -15.55 -9.57
CA ALA A 75 0.74 -15.25 -10.97
C ALA A 75 1.89 -16.11 -11.51
N CYS A 76 2.97 -16.26 -10.73
CA CYS A 76 4.08 -17.13 -11.10
C CYS A 76 3.64 -18.59 -11.27
N ILE A 77 2.80 -19.10 -10.36
CA ILE A 77 2.23 -20.45 -10.48
C ILE A 77 1.43 -20.57 -11.79
N SER A 78 0.56 -19.60 -12.06
CA SER A 78 -0.27 -19.59 -13.26
C SER A 78 0.58 -19.53 -14.54
N ILE A 79 1.58 -18.65 -14.60
CA ILE A 79 2.44 -18.46 -15.78
C ILE A 79 3.31 -19.69 -16.06
N LYS A 80 3.79 -20.37 -15.01
CA LYS A 80 4.58 -21.61 -15.15
C LYS A 80 3.79 -22.74 -15.81
N SER A 81 2.46 -22.72 -15.69
CA SER A 81 1.58 -23.72 -16.32
C SER A 81 1.25 -23.42 -17.78
N LEU A 82 1.60 -22.22 -18.29
CA LEU A 82 1.29 -21.82 -19.66
C LEU A 82 2.35 -22.29 -20.66
N PRO A 83 1.96 -22.52 -21.93
CA PRO A 83 2.90 -22.69 -23.03
C PRO A 83 3.90 -21.51 -23.12
N PRO A 84 5.16 -21.73 -23.53
CA PRO A 84 6.21 -20.70 -23.50
C PRO A 84 5.84 -19.38 -24.20
N LYS A 85 5.10 -19.44 -25.32
CA LYS A 85 4.64 -18.26 -26.04
C LYS A 85 3.65 -17.41 -25.23
N LEU A 86 2.67 -18.07 -24.58
CA LEU A 86 1.68 -17.42 -23.73
C LEU A 86 2.28 -16.96 -22.41
N ALA A 87 3.23 -17.71 -21.86
CA ALA A 87 3.98 -17.30 -20.67
C ALA A 87 4.80 -16.04 -20.93
N ALA A 88 5.43 -15.93 -22.11
CA ALA A 88 6.15 -14.72 -22.51
C ALA A 88 5.19 -13.52 -22.67
N GLU A 89 4.05 -13.72 -23.32
CA GLU A 89 3.02 -12.68 -23.47
C GLU A 89 2.48 -12.21 -22.10
N ALA A 90 2.13 -13.14 -21.21
CA ALA A 90 1.64 -12.82 -19.87
C ALA A 90 2.67 -12.03 -19.05
N LYS A 91 3.94 -12.47 -19.08
CA LYS A 91 5.04 -11.73 -18.45
C LYS A 91 5.19 -10.33 -19.02
N ASN A 92 5.13 -10.20 -20.35
CA ASN A 92 5.23 -8.91 -21.02
C ASN A 92 4.07 -7.98 -20.62
N ARG A 93 2.84 -8.51 -20.60
CA ARG A 93 1.66 -7.74 -20.23
C ARG A 93 1.70 -7.27 -18.78
N ILE A 94 2.12 -8.15 -17.86
CA ILE A 94 2.30 -7.79 -16.45
C ILE A 94 3.36 -6.71 -16.31
N SER A 95 4.51 -6.87 -16.99
CA SER A 95 5.58 -5.87 -16.98
C SER A 95 5.08 -4.50 -17.44
N HIS A 96 4.33 -4.44 -18.55
CA HIS A 96 3.76 -3.18 -19.05
C HIS A 96 2.82 -2.52 -18.04
N VAL A 97 1.96 -3.30 -17.37
CA VAL A 97 1.03 -2.77 -16.37
C VAL A 97 1.79 -2.16 -15.19
N ILE A 98 2.82 -2.85 -14.69
CA ILE A 98 3.65 -2.35 -13.58
C ILE A 98 4.32 -1.03 -13.98
N THR A 99 4.98 -0.98 -15.14
CA THR A 99 5.65 0.23 -15.63
C THR A 99 4.68 1.41 -15.77
N GLU A 100 3.46 1.18 -16.27
CA GLU A 100 2.45 2.24 -16.37
C GLU A 100 2.04 2.80 -15.00
N PHE A 101 1.92 1.93 -13.99
CA PHE A 101 1.62 2.37 -12.62
C PHE A 101 2.79 3.13 -12.00
N GLU A 102 4.01 2.67 -12.20
CA GLU A 102 5.22 3.35 -11.73
C GLU A 102 5.35 4.76 -12.35
N LEU A 103 5.14 4.89 -13.66
CA LEU A 103 5.19 6.17 -14.35
C LEU A 103 4.15 7.16 -13.84
N ARG A 104 2.91 6.71 -13.59
CA ARG A 104 1.86 7.57 -13.02
C ARG A 104 2.20 8.01 -11.60
N ALA A 105 2.72 7.10 -10.78
CA ALA A 105 3.13 7.42 -9.41
C ALA A 105 4.27 8.46 -9.39
N ILE A 106 5.25 8.33 -10.29
CA ILE A 106 6.32 9.32 -10.45
C ILE A 106 5.74 10.66 -10.89
N SER A 107 4.90 10.66 -11.93
CA SER A 107 4.30 11.89 -12.48
C SER A 107 3.46 12.65 -11.44
N GLU A 108 2.68 11.92 -10.63
CA GLU A 108 1.88 12.50 -9.56
C GLU A 108 2.77 13.11 -8.46
N HIS A 109 3.82 12.39 -8.06
CA HIS A 109 4.78 12.86 -7.07
C HIS A 109 5.55 14.11 -7.55
N GLU A 110 5.93 14.18 -8.82
CA GLU A 110 6.58 15.34 -9.43
C GLU A 110 5.64 16.55 -9.52
N ALA A 111 4.37 16.33 -9.89
CA ALA A 111 3.36 17.38 -9.93
C ALA A 111 3.10 17.98 -8.53
N GLN A 112 3.03 17.12 -7.51
CA GLN A 112 2.86 17.55 -6.12
C GLN A 112 4.06 18.37 -5.63
N GLN A 113 5.29 17.96 -5.97
CA GLN A 113 6.50 18.72 -5.65
C GLN A 113 6.57 20.07 -6.39
N ALA A 114 6.10 20.13 -7.63
CA ALA A 114 6.02 21.39 -8.38
C ALA A 114 5.03 22.37 -7.74
N MET A 115 3.90 21.90 -7.21
CA MET A 115 2.95 22.73 -6.45
C MET A 115 3.54 23.24 -5.13
N GLY A 116 4.24 22.40 -4.37
CA GLY A 116 4.93 22.83 -3.14
C GLY A 116 6.03 23.86 -3.38
N LYS A 117 6.74 23.77 -4.52
CA LYS A 117 7.72 24.81 -4.93
C LYS A 117 7.05 26.10 -5.40
N GLN A 118 5.89 26.04 -6.06
CA GLN A 118 5.14 27.24 -6.43
C GLN A 118 4.58 28.01 -5.23
N GLU A 119 4.29 27.33 -4.12
CA GLU A 119 3.84 27.98 -2.88
C GLU A 119 4.99 28.74 -2.19
N LEU A 120 6.21 28.19 -2.21
CA LEU A 120 7.42 28.90 -1.78
C LEU A 120 7.72 30.11 -2.70
N VAL A 121 7.57 29.96 -4.02
CA VAL A 121 7.76 31.06 -4.98
C VAL A 121 6.67 32.13 -4.87
N LYS A 122 5.42 31.77 -4.55
CA LYS A 122 4.36 32.74 -4.26
C LYS A 122 4.59 33.49 -2.94
N ALA A 123 5.08 32.82 -1.90
CA ALA A 123 5.48 33.49 -0.66
C ALA A 123 6.64 34.48 -0.90
N ILE A 124 7.60 34.13 -1.75
CA ILE A 124 8.68 35.05 -2.19
C ILE A 124 8.10 36.20 -3.02
N ARG A 125 7.11 35.94 -3.91
CA ARG A 125 6.53 36.96 -4.80
C ARG A 125 5.59 37.95 -4.08
N VAL A 126 4.99 37.58 -2.95
CA VAL A 126 4.19 38.49 -2.10
C VAL A 126 5.10 39.37 -1.22
N SER A 127 6.36 39.00 -1.02
CA SER A 127 7.35 39.81 -0.31
C SER A 127 8.21 40.69 -1.24
N ASN A 128 7.77 40.95 -2.47
CA ASN A 128 8.32 42.02 -3.30
C ASN A 128 7.74 43.38 -2.89
N GLU A 129 7.96 43.77 -1.64
CA GLU A 129 8.31 45.16 -1.38
C GLU A 129 9.78 45.31 -1.80
N PRO A 130 10.14 46.35 -2.57
CA PRO A 130 11.53 46.57 -2.94
C PRO A 130 12.33 46.87 -1.67
N VAL A 131 12.98 45.85 -1.12
CA VAL A 131 14.11 46.05 -0.22
C VAL A 131 15.23 46.61 -1.09
N MET A 132 15.24 47.94 -1.22
CA MET A 132 16.44 48.68 -1.55
C MET A 132 17.51 48.30 -0.52
N ASP A 133 18.50 47.51 -0.93
CA ASP A 133 19.82 47.61 -0.33
C ASP A 133 20.51 48.82 -0.99
N PRO A 134 20.71 49.95 -0.28
CA PRO A 134 21.30 51.16 -0.85
C PRO A 134 22.79 51.00 -1.25
N SER A 135 23.39 49.81 -1.09
CA SER A 135 24.83 49.60 -1.26
C SER A 135 25.30 49.32 -2.68
N THR A 136 24.44 48.82 -3.57
CA THR A 136 24.89 48.37 -4.90
C THR A 136 23.87 48.74 -5.97
N GLY A 137 24.11 49.88 -6.62
CA GLY A 137 23.32 50.40 -7.75
C GLY A 137 23.46 49.57 -9.04
N ILE A 138 23.24 48.26 -8.96
CA ILE A 138 23.26 47.38 -10.13
C ILE A 138 21.81 47.01 -10.46
N VAL A 139 21.33 47.59 -11.56
CA VAL A 139 20.05 47.23 -12.18
C VAL A 139 20.32 46.14 -13.22
N TYR A 140 19.76 44.94 -13.01
CA TYR A 140 19.81 43.88 -14.02
C TYR A 140 18.59 43.99 -14.94
N GLU A 141 18.82 44.41 -16.18
CA GLU A 141 17.81 44.40 -17.24
C GLU A 141 18.01 43.15 -18.11
N PHE A 142 16.98 42.33 -18.22
CA PHE A 142 16.99 41.15 -19.09
C PHE A 142 16.22 41.45 -20.36
N GLN A 143 16.93 41.49 -21.49
CA GLN A 143 16.33 41.71 -22.80
C GLN A 143 16.33 40.41 -23.59
N ALA A 144 15.15 39.90 -23.96
CA ALA A 144 15.03 38.73 -24.81
C ALA A 144 15.27 39.14 -26.27
N CYS A 145 16.21 38.49 -26.95
CA CYS A 145 16.40 38.65 -28.38
C CYS A 145 15.37 37.82 -29.17
N SER A 146 14.74 38.46 -30.14
CA SER A 146 13.82 37.88 -31.12
C SER A 146 14.56 37.12 -32.23
#